data_AF-A0A1F6IAQ9-F1
#
_entry.id   AF-A0A1F6IAQ9-F1
#
_cell.length_a   1.000
_cell.length_b   1.000
_cell.length_c   1.000
_cell.angle_alpha   90.00
_cell.angle_beta   90.00
_cell.angle_gamma   90.00
#
_symmetry.space_group_name_H-M   'P 1'
#
loop_
_entity.id
_entity.type
_entity.pdbx_description
1 polymer ?
#
loop_
_entity_poly.entity_id
_entity_poly.type
_entity_poly.pdbx_seq_one_letter_code
_entity_poly.pdbx_strand_id
1 'polypeptide(L)'
;MNPNDAYKNKIGERLTRILLDALEKQEITEDEASEISTYILDNINKAKDNTALFDFLTNISTMWPIFSKVLAAEQEEKLNVKKEEAIGQASNLIKENKIDEAIKVVGNATDQSKGGI
;
A
#
# COMPACT_ATOMS: atom_id res chain seq x y z
N MET A 1 7.41 10.03 5.38
CA MET A 1 7.02 10.89 4.24
C MET A 1 5.53 11.16 4.36
N ASN A 2 5.15 12.44 4.31
CA ASN A 2 3.76 12.83 4.10
C ASN A 2 3.39 12.32 2.69
N PRO A 3 2.28 11.60 2.47
CA PRO A 3 1.84 11.27 1.13
C PRO A 3 1.66 12.61 0.44
N ASN A 4 2.45 12.85 -0.61
CA ASN A 4 2.19 14.03 -1.41
C ASN A 4 0.75 13.91 -1.96
N ASP A 5 0.08 15.04 -2.17
CA ASP A 5 -1.32 15.01 -2.62
C ASP A 5 -1.48 14.24 -3.93
N ALA A 6 -0.44 14.16 -4.77
CA ALA A 6 -0.46 13.36 -5.99
C ALA A 6 -0.57 11.85 -5.71
N TYR A 7 0.06 11.34 -4.66
CA TYR A 7 -0.06 9.93 -4.27
C TYR A 7 -1.45 9.63 -3.72
N LYS A 8 -2.03 10.53 -2.91
CA LYS A 8 -3.43 10.39 -2.48
C LYS A 8 -4.40 10.39 -3.66
N ASN A 9 -4.19 11.28 -4.63
CA ASN A 9 -5.00 11.34 -5.84
C ASN A 9 -4.90 10.04 -6.65
N LYS A 10 -3.69 9.48 -6.80
CA LYS A 10 -3.48 8.16 -7.45
C LYS A 10 -4.26 7.05 -6.74
N ILE A 11 -4.26 7.03 -5.41
CA ILE A 11 -5.05 6.07 -4.63
C ILE A 11 -6.55 6.32 -4.82
N GLY A 12 -7.00 7.57 -4.74
CA GLY A 12 -8.39 7.95 -4.98
C GLY A 12 -8.89 7.50 -6.35
N GLU A 13 -8.11 7.72 -7.41
CA GLU A 13 -8.42 7.24 -8.75
C GLU A 13 -8.53 5.71 -8.81
N ARG A 14 -7.63 4.98 -8.15
CA ARG A 14 -7.69 3.50 -8.07
C ARG A 14 -8.97 3.03 -7.36
N LEU A 15 -9.33 3.65 -6.24
CA LEU A 15 -10.55 3.32 -5.50
C LEU A 15 -11.79 3.60 -6.33
N THR A 16 -11.85 4.75 -7.00
CA THR A 16 -12.98 5.11 -7.87
C THR A 16 -13.16 4.12 -9.01
N ARG A 17 -12.06 3.69 -9.66
CA ARG A 17 -12.15 2.67 -10.73
C ARG A 17 -12.69 1.34 -10.22
N ILE A 18 -12.25 0.90 -9.04
CA ILE A 18 -12.75 -0.35 -8.44
C ILE A 18 -14.22 -0.25 -8.09
N LEU A 19 -14.65 0.90 -7.57
CA LEU A 19 -16.06 1.13 -7.28
C LEU A 19 -16.92 1.06 -8.54
N LEU A 20 -16.46 1.68 -9.63
CA LEU A 20 -17.13 1.62 -10.94
C LEU A 20 -17.18 0.20 -11.48
N ASP A 21 -16.06 -0.52 -11.48
CA ASP A 21 -16.00 -1.92 -11.92
C ASP A 21 -16.95 -2.82 -11.11
N ALA A 22 -17.04 -2.59 -9.79
CA ALA A 22 -17.91 -3.35 -8.90
C ALA A 22 -19.40 -3.06 -9.18
N LEU A 23 -19.75 -1.80 -9.45
CA LEU A 23 -21.08 -1.40 -9.89
C LEU A 23 -21.45 -2.04 -11.24
N GLU A 24 -20.56 -1.97 -12.24
CA GLU A 24 -20.79 -2.54 -13.57
C GLU A 24 -21.00 -4.06 -13.52
N LYS A 25 -20.30 -4.75 -12.61
CA LYS A 25 -20.42 -6.19 -12.39
C LYS A 25 -21.56 -6.57 -11.45
N GLN A 26 -22.30 -5.60 -10.92
CA GLN A 26 -23.35 -5.80 -9.92
C GLN A 26 -22.85 -6.52 -8.66
N GLU A 27 -21.56 -6.34 -8.31
CA GLU A 27 -20.97 -6.83 -7.06
C GLU A 27 -21.41 -5.99 -5.84
N ILE A 28 -21.83 -4.74 -6.10
CA ILE A 28 -22.42 -3.81 -5.14
C ILE A 28 -23.62 -3.10 -5.76
N THR A 29 -24.50 -2.57 -4.92
CA THR A 29 -25.64 -1.73 -5.30
C THR A 29 -25.26 -0.25 -5.44
N GLU A 30 -26.14 0.56 -6.05
CA GLU A 30 -25.98 2.03 -6.10
C GLU A 30 -25.97 2.66 -4.71
N ASP A 31 -26.80 2.16 -3.79
CA ASP A 31 -26.87 2.63 -2.40
C ASP A 31 -25.55 2.32 -1.66
N GLU A 32 -25.02 1.09 -1.81
CA GLU A 32 -23.71 0.74 -1.25
C GLU A 32 -22.59 1.59 -1.86
N ALA A 33 -22.62 1.84 -3.18
CA ALA A 33 -21.62 2.69 -3.81
C ALA A 33 -21.67 4.14 -3.32
N SER A 34 -22.86 4.66 -3.04
CA SER A 34 -23.06 5.98 -2.42
C SER A 34 -22.47 6.03 -1.01
N GLU A 35 -22.70 5.00 -0.20
CA GLU A 35 -22.11 4.87 1.15
C GLU A 35 -20.58 4.80 1.10
N ILE A 36 -20.04 3.93 0.23
CA ILE A 36 -18.60 3.72 0.06
C ILE A 36 -17.92 5.01 -0.42
N SER A 37 -18.48 5.69 -1.41
CA SER A 37 -17.90 6.92 -1.96
C SER A 37 -17.87 8.04 -0.92
N THR A 38 -18.92 8.17 -0.12
CA THR A 38 -18.97 9.11 1.02
C THR A 38 -17.87 8.78 2.03
N TYR A 39 -17.74 7.52 2.42
CA TYR A 39 -16.68 7.09 3.33
C TYR A 39 -15.27 7.40 2.79
N ILE A 40 -15.02 7.15 1.50
CA ILE A 40 -13.71 7.44 0.87
C ILE A 40 -13.41 8.93 0.97
N LEU A 41 -14.33 9.80 0.53
CA LEU A 41 -14.14 11.25 0.50
C LEU A 41 -13.89 11.82 1.91
N ASP A 42 -14.64 11.33 2.90
CA ASP A 42 -14.55 11.79 4.28
C ASP A 42 -13.26 11.36 4.98
N ASN A 43 -12.62 10.27 4.53
CA ASN A 43 -11.50 9.67 5.27
C ASN A 43 -10.15 9.73 4.55
N ILE A 44 -10.11 9.72 3.22
CA ILE A 44 -8.84 9.73 2.47
C ILE A 44 -8.00 10.98 2.76
N ASN A 45 -8.67 12.13 2.96
CA ASN A 45 -8.00 13.40 3.25
C ASN A 45 -7.48 13.49 4.69
N LYS A 46 -8.00 12.67 5.61
CA LYS A 46 -7.56 12.62 7.02
C LYS A 46 -6.19 11.95 7.18
N ALA A 47 -5.77 11.14 6.21
CA ALA A 47 -4.45 10.52 6.22
C ALA A 47 -3.33 11.55 6.05
N LYS A 48 -2.51 11.76 7.09
CA LYS A 48 -1.41 12.76 7.10
C LYS A 48 -0.03 12.18 6.77
N ASP A 49 0.08 10.86 6.72
CA ASP A 49 1.30 10.14 6.39
C ASP A 49 0.95 8.82 5.69
N ASN A 50 1.96 8.13 5.16
CA ASN A 50 1.76 6.87 4.43
C ASN A 50 1.24 5.76 5.35
N THR A 51 1.50 5.84 6.66
CA THR A 51 0.99 4.88 7.63
C THR A 51 -0.52 5.06 7.78
N ALA A 52 -0.98 6.29 8.01
CA ALA A 52 -2.41 6.61 8.10
C ALA A 52 -3.16 6.31 6.81
N LEU A 53 -2.53 6.50 5.64
CA LEU A 53 -3.13 6.13 4.35
C LEU A 53 -3.25 4.61 4.21
N PHE A 54 -2.25 3.87 4.67
CA PHE A 54 -2.28 2.41 4.71
C PHE A 54 -3.34 1.88 5.68
N ASP A 55 -3.49 2.49 6.85
CA ASP A 55 -4.53 2.15 7.82
C ASP A 55 -5.93 2.41 7.23
N PHE A 56 -6.11 3.52 6.51
CA PHE A 56 -7.34 3.78 5.76
C PHE A 56 -7.63 2.68 4.73
N LEU A 57 -6.63 2.26 3.94
CA LEU A 57 -6.79 1.17 2.96
C LEU A 57 -7.06 -0.18 3.61
N THR A 58 -6.51 -0.42 4.80
CA THR A 58 -6.78 -1.63 5.58
C THR A 58 -8.21 -1.63 6.10
N ASN A 59 -8.70 -0.49 6.61
CA ASN A 59 -10.05 -0.35 7.11
C ASN A 59 -11.08 -0.50 5.99
N ILE A 60 -10.88 0.18 4.85
CA ILE A 60 -11.83 0.12 3.73
C ILE A 60 -11.91 -1.27 3.11
N SER A 61 -10.79 -2.00 3.01
CA SER A 61 -10.79 -3.38 2.49
C SER A 61 -11.39 -4.39 3.46
N THR A 62 -11.33 -4.12 4.77
CA THR A 62 -12.00 -4.94 5.79
C THR A 62 -13.51 -4.78 5.73
N MET A 63 -14.00 -3.56 5.51
CA MET A 63 -15.44 -3.29 5.39
C MET A 63 -15.99 -3.70 4.02
N TRP A 64 -15.24 -3.45 2.95
CA TRP A 64 -15.64 -3.73 1.57
C TRP A 64 -14.53 -4.52 0.84
N PRO A 65 -14.67 -5.86 0.73
CA PRO A 65 -13.65 -6.74 0.17
C PRO A 65 -13.23 -6.42 -1.28
N ILE A 66 -14.04 -5.67 -2.04
CA ILE A 66 -13.72 -5.22 -3.40
C ILE A 66 -12.38 -4.44 -3.47
N PHE A 67 -11.97 -3.80 -2.36
CA PHE A 67 -10.72 -3.04 -2.28
C PHE A 67 -9.49 -3.86 -1.89
N SER A 68 -9.63 -5.15 -1.61
CA SER A 68 -8.50 -6.01 -1.17
C SER A 68 -7.32 -5.98 -2.14
N LYS A 69 -7.60 -5.84 -3.44
CA LYS A 69 -6.55 -5.75 -4.48
C LYS A 69 -5.70 -4.49 -4.37
N VAL A 70 -6.27 -3.36 -3.94
CA VAL A 70 -5.51 -2.12 -3.72
C VAL A 70 -4.57 -2.29 -2.55
N LEU A 71 -5.09 -2.81 -1.43
CA LEU A 71 -4.27 -3.06 -0.26
C LEU A 71 -3.09 -3.98 -0.59
N ALA A 72 -3.32 -5.07 -1.33
CA ALA A 72 -2.26 -5.98 -1.75
C ALA A 72 -1.20 -5.28 -2.63
N ALA A 73 -1.62 -4.45 -3.59
CA ALA A 73 -0.70 -3.70 -4.44
C ALA A 73 0.16 -2.71 -3.63
N GLU A 74 -0.43 -2.02 -2.65
CA GLU A 74 0.33 -1.09 -1.79
C GLU A 74 1.28 -1.82 -0.83
N GLN A 75 0.90 -3.01 -0.35
CA GLN A 75 1.79 -3.87 0.45
C GLN A 75 3.00 -4.31 -0.37
N GLU A 76 2.79 -4.70 -1.63
CA GLU A 76 3.85 -5.09 -2.55
C GLU A 76 4.79 -3.92 -2.87
N GLU A 77 4.25 -2.73 -3.18
CA GLU A 77 5.03 -1.51 -3.44
C GLU A 77 5.90 -1.15 -2.24
N LYS A 78 5.35 -1.24 -1.01
CA LYS A 78 6.10 -1.00 0.24
C LYS A 78 7.21 -2.03 0.47
N LEU A 79 6.99 -3.30 0.13
CA LEU A 79 8.01 -4.34 0.21
C LEU A 79 9.14 -4.10 -0.80
N ASN A 80 8.81 -3.66 -2.01
CA ASN A 80 9.80 -3.36 -3.04
C ASN A 80 10.69 -2.16 -2.67
N VAL A 81 10.11 -1.07 -2.14
CA VAL A 81 10.89 0.07 -1.64
C VAL A 81 11.86 -0.36 -0.53
N LYS A 82 11.39 -1.17 0.44
CA LYS A 82 12.28 -1.72 1.50
C LYS A 82 13.41 -2.56 0.94
N LYS A 83 13.16 -3.37 -0.10
CA LYS A 83 14.20 -4.17 -0.76
C LYS A 83 15.24 -3.28 -1.44
N GLU A 84 14.80 -2.25 -2.16
CA GLU A 84 15.71 -1.30 -2.81
C GLU A 84 16.57 -0.55 -1.79
N GLU A 85 15.99 -0.08 -0.68
CA GLU A 85 16.74 0.54 0.43
C GLU A 85 17.78 -0.42 1.02
N ALA A 86 17.41 -1.68 1.25
CA ALA A 86 18.33 -2.70 1.76
C ALA A 86 19.49 -2.98 0.77
N ILE A 87 19.21 -3.01 -0.54
CA ILE A 87 20.23 -3.16 -1.58
C ILE A 87 21.17 -1.94 -1.59
N GLY A 88 20.63 -0.73 -1.46
CA GLY A 88 21.44 0.48 -1.37
C GLY A 88 22.35 0.49 -0.14
N GLN A 89 21.82 0.11 1.03
CA GLN A 89 22.60 -0.03 2.26
C GLN A 89 23.68 -1.11 2.14
N ALA A 90 23.34 -2.27 1.57
CA ALA A 90 24.30 -3.35 1.33
C ALA A 90 25.42 -2.91 0.37
N SER A 91 25.10 -2.16 -0.68
CA SER A 91 26.10 -1.59 -1.61
C SER A 91 27.10 -0.67 -0.89
N ASN A 92 26.62 0.14 0.05
CA ASN A 92 27.51 1.01 0.86
C ASN A 92 28.39 0.19 1.81
N LEU A 93 27.82 -0.81 2.49
CA LEU A 93 28.58 -1.71 3.38
C LEU A 93 29.65 -2.51 2.62
N ILE A 94 29.38 -2.93 1.38
CA ILE A 94 30.38 -3.59 0.53
C ILE A 94 31.54 -2.63 0.21
N LYS A 95 31.26 -1.36 -0.09
CA LYS A 95 32.31 -0.34 -0.31
C LYS A 95 33.15 -0.10 0.95
N GLU A 96 32.55 -0.25 2.13
CA GLU A 96 33.23 -0.19 3.43
C GLU A 96 33.90 -1.51 3.85
N ASN A 97 33.90 -2.53 2.96
CA ASN A 97 34.45 -3.87 3.21
C ASN A 97 33.76 -4.65 4.34
N LYS A 98 32.51 -4.30 4.67
CA LYS A 98 31.65 -4.93 5.69
C LYS A 98 30.70 -5.94 5.07
N ILE A 99 31.26 -6.98 4.45
CA ILE A 99 30.50 -7.96 3.65
C ILE A 99 29.48 -8.74 4.49
N ASP A 100 29.84 -9.15 5.71
CA ASP A 100 28.93 -9.90 6.58
C ASP A 100 27.70 -9.08 7.02
N GLU A 101 27.88 -7.77 7.22
CA GLU A 101 26.79 -6.85 7.55
C GLU A 101 25.90 -6.60 6.34
N ALA A 102 26.48 -6.46 5.14
CA ALA A 102 25.73 -6.35 3.89
C ALA A 102 24.82 -7.57 3.65
N ILE A 103 25.32 -8.78 3.90
CA ILE A 103 24.54 -10.02 3.77
C ILE A 103 23.37 -10.04 4.77
N LYS A 104 23.59 -9.63 6.02
CA LYS A 104 22.52 -9.57 7.04
C LYS A 104 21.42 -8.57 6.66
N VAL A 105 21.77 -7.40 6.13
CA VAL A 105 20.81 -6.37 5.73
C VAL A 105 19.90 -6.87 4.60
N VAL A 106 20.47 -7.51 3.57
CA VAL A 106 19.68 -8.10 2.47
C VAL A 106 18.84 -9.27 2.97
N GLY A 107 19.40 -10.15 3.80
CA GLY A 107 18.71 -11.31 4.36
C GLY A 107 17.43 -10.92 5.10
N ASN A 108 17.53 -9.93 5.99
CA ASN A 108 16.39 -9.42 6.76
C ASN A 108 15.29 -8.81 5.87
N ALA A 109 15.66 -8.15 4.77
CA ALA A 109 14.70 -7.57 3.84
C ALA A 109 14.00 -8.64 2.97
N THR A 110 14.70 -9.75 2.67
CA THR A 110 14.13 -10.87 1.91
C THR A 110 13.27 -11.81 2.74
N ASP A 111 13.59 -12.04 4.02
CA ASP A 111 12.82 -12.94 4.88
C ASP A 111 11.46 -12.35 5.30
N GLN A 112 11.34 -11.03 5.42
CA GLN A 112 10.04 -10.36 5.60
C GLN A 112 9.07 -10.55 4.42
N SER A 113 9.55 -11.01 3.26
CA SER A 113 8.69 -11.34 2.10
C SER A 113 8.17 -12.78 2.10
N LYS A 114 8.64 -13.65 3.02
CA LYS A 114 8.22 -15.06 3.13
C LYS A 114 7.28 -15.36 4.31
N GLY A 115 7.03 -14.39 5.18
CA GLY A 115 6.27 -14.56 6.43
C GLY A 115 4.76 -14.32 6.33
N GLY A 116 4.12 -14.70 5.22
CA GLY A 116 2.67 -14.65 5.04
C GLY A 116 2.11 -16.03 4.69
N ILE A 117 2.04 -16.92 5.68
CA ILE A 117 1.21 -18.13 5.68
C ILE A 117 0.52 -18.20 7.04
#